data_AF-A0A2N9M032-F1
#
_entry.id   AF-A0A2N9M032-F1
#
_cell.length_a   1.000
_cell.length_b   1.000
_cell.length_c   1.000
_cell.angle_alpha   90.00
_cell.angle_beta   90.00
_cell.angle_gamma   90.00
#
_symmetry.space_group_name_H-M   'P 1'
#
loop_
_entity.id
_entity.type
_entity.pdbx_description
1 polymer ?
#
loop_
_entity_poly.entity_id
_entity_poly.type
_entity_poly.pdbx_seq_one_letter_code
_entity_poly.pdbx_strand_id
1 'polypeptide(L)' 'MSGPQVLTAVYTERAEQIRIIRGRGATKNEQDLYYRENAT' A
#
# COMPACT_ATOMS: atom_id res chain seq x y z
N MET A 1 -12.33 -7.93 14.82
CA MET A 1 -11.47 -6.73 14.92
C MET A 1 -10.55 -6.74 13.72
N SER A 2 -10.70 -5.80 12.79
CA SER A 2 -9.83 -5.72 11.62
C SER A 2 -8.60 -4.91 11.99
N GLY A 3 -7.43 -5.57 12.07
CA GLY A 3 -6.14 -4.89 12.23
C GLY A 3 -5.78 -4.05 11.00
N PRO A 4 -4.69 -3.27 11.05
CA PRO A 4 -4.22 -2.51 9.89
C PRO A 4 -4.01 -3.43 8.67
N GLN A 5 -4.57 -3.04 7.53
CA GLN A 5 -4.51 -3.78 6.27
C GLN A 5 -3.58 -3.07 5.29
N VAL A 6 -2.65 -3.82 4.68
CA VAL A 6 -1.82 -3.30 3.59
C VAL A 6 -2.65 -3.19 2.33
N LEU A 7 -2.56 -2.05 1.66
CA LEU A 7 -3.24 -1.77 0.40
C LEU A 7 -2.24 -1.51 -0.70
N THR A 8 -2.61 -1.89 -1.92
CA THR A 8 -1.94 -1.44 -3.14
C THR A 8 -2.71 -0.26 -3.70
N ALA A 9 -2.03 0.85 -3.96
CA ALA A 9 -2.63 2.07 -4.47
C ALA A 9 -2.07 2.44 -5.86
N VAL A 10 -2.95 2.83 -6.77
CA VAL A 10 -2.60 3.54 -8.00
C VAL A 10 -2.80 5.02 -7.73
N TYR A 11 -1.78 5.82 -7.99
CA TYR A 11 -1.79 7.24 -7.67
C TYR A 11 -1.10 8.07 -8.75
N THR A 12 -1.32 9.38 -8.70
CA THR A 12 -0.58 10.38 -9.48
C THR A 12 0.12 11.33 -8.53
N GLU A 13 1.34 11.73 -8.89
CA GLU A 13 2.10 12.78 -8.21
C GLU A 13 1.93 14.10 -8.97
N ARG A 14 1.71 15.20 -8.22
CA ARG A 14 1.71 16.56 -8.74
C ARG A 14 2.44 17.47 -7.75
N ALA A 15 3.63 17.92 -8.12
CA ALA A 15 4.54 18.63 -7.22
C ALA A 15 4.68 17.84 -5.89
N GLU A 16 4.33 18.44 -4.76
CA GLU A 16 4.43 17.82 -3.43
C GLU A 16 3.15 17.07 -3.01
N GLN A 17 2.19 16.87 -3.92
CA GLN A 17 0.92 16.22 -3.61
C GLN A 17 0.79 14.85 -4.28
N ILE A 18 0.35 13.87 -3.50
CA ILE A 18 -0.06 12.55 -3.98
C ILE A 18 -1.58 12.49 -4.04
N ARG A 19 -2.12 12.14 -5.21
CA ARG A 19 -3.55 11.84 -5.38
C ARG A 19 -3.75 10.36 -5.64
N ILE A 20 -4.41 9.66 -4.71
CA ILE A 20 -4.80 8.26 -4.89
C ILE A 20 -5.99 8.22 -5.87
N ILE A 21 -5.85 7.41 -6.92
CA ILE A 21 -6.87 7.20 -7.95
C ILE A 21 -7.67 5.93 -7.65
N ARG A 22 -6.99 4.89 -7.15
CA ARG A 22 -7.61 3.61 -6.81
C ARG A 22 -6.83 2.90 -5.72
N GLY A 23 -7.54 2.27 -4.79
CA GLY A 23 -6.97 1.32 -3.83
C GLY A 23 -7.57 -0.07 -4.01
N ARG A 24 -6.78 -1.11 -3.71
CA ARG A 24 -7.28 -2.48 -3.49
C ARG A 24 -6.52 -3.12 -2.34
N GLY A 25 -7.09 -4.18 -1.76
CA GLY A 25 -6.35 -5.04 -0.84
C GLY A 25 -5.09 -5.59 -1.50
N ALA A 26 -3.97 -5.52 -0.77
CA ALA A 26 -2.74 -6.19 -1.19
C ALA A 26 -2.96 -7.70 -1.13
N THR A 27 -2.45 -8.42 -2.14
CA THR A 27 -2.39 -9.88 -2.12
C THR A 27 -1.45 -10.36 -1.03
N LYS A 28 -1.55 -11.64 -0.63
CA LYS A 28 -0.67 -12.21 0.38
C LYS A 28 0.81 -12.00 0.06
N ASN A 29 1.22 -12.23 -1.20
CA ASN A 29 2.61 -12.04 -1.61
C ASN A 29 3.06 -10.57 -1.52
N GLU A 30 2.20 -9.62 -1.89
CA GLU A 30 2.49 -8.18 -1.76
C GLU A 30 2.60 -7.76 -0.28
N GLN A 31 1.78 -8.34 0.60
CA GLN A 31 1.87 -8.14 2.05
C GLN A 31 3.19 -8.72 2.60
N ASP A 32 3.53 -9.95 2.23
CA ASP A 32 4.74 -10.63 2.68
C ASP A 32 6.00 -9.86 2.24
N LEU A 33 6.01 -9.32 1.02
CA LEU A 33 7.08 -8.44 0.52
C LEU A 33 7.17 -7.16 1.35
N TYR A 34 6.05 -6.45 1.54
CA TYR A 34 6.01 -5.23 2.33
C TYR A 34 6.56 -5.45 3.74
N TYR A 35 6.11 -6.49 4.44
CA TYR A 35 6.59 -6.78 5.79
C TYR A 35 8.06 -7.20 5.81
N ARG A 36 8.55 -7.93 4.81
CA ARG A 36 9.97 -8.29 4.73
C ARG A 36 10.86 -7.07 4.54
N GLU A 37 10.45 -6.11 3.71
CA GLU A 37 11.23 -4.90 3.43
C GLU A 37 11.16 -3.86 4.57
N ASN A 38 10.09 -3.90 5.37
CA ASN A 38 9.85 -2.93 6.44
C ASN A 38 9.99 -3.51 7.86
N ALA A 39 10.39 -4.78 7.99
CA ALA A 39 10.76 -5.37 9.28
C ALA A 39 12.10 -4.77 9.72
N THR A 40 12.02 -3.79 10.61
CA THR A 40 13.18 -3.16 11.28
C THR A 40 13.51 -3.91 12.56
#